data_AF-A0A9D7U8A9-F1
#
_entry.id   AF-A0A9D7U8A9-F1
#
_cell.length_a   1.000
_cell.length_b   1.000
_cell.length_c   1.000
_cell.angle_alpha   90.00
_cell.angle_beta   90.00
_cell.angle_gamma   90.00
#
_symmetry.space_group_name_H-M   'P 1'
#
loop_
_entity.id
_entity.type
_entity.pdbx_description
1 polymer ?
#
loop_
_entity_poly.entity_id
_entity_poly.type
_entity_poly.pdbx_seq_one_letter_code
_entity_poly.pdbx_strand_id
1 'polypeptide(L)'
;MSDEIIGLWWDANEKNAPIASFEINKNTILYPDHEEHAEYKYKIKKDSFFIFYEDYISSSKILKIRKDSLELNTNGQISLFVKNIKKSD
;
A
#
# COMPACT_ATOMS: atom_id res chain seq x y z
N MET A 1 -3.00 -0.76 -15.16
CA MET A 1 -3.29 -1.32 -13.81
C MET A 1 -2.36 -0.76 -12.73
N SER A 2 -1.06 -0.54 -12.98
CA SER A 2 -0.13 0.01 -11.96
C SER A 2 -0.52 1.39 -11.44
N ASP A 3 -1.08 2.24 -12.29
CA ASP A 3 -1.23 3.66 -11.95
C ASP A 3 -2.39 3.93 -10.99
N GLU A 4 -3.37 3.01 -10.93
CA GLU A 4 -4.51 3.14 -10.01
C GLU A 4 -4.10 3.03 -8.55
N ILE A 5 -2.98 2.36 -8.25
CA ILE A 5 -2.51 2.16 -6.88
C ILE A 5 -1.52 3.22 -6.42
N ILE A 6 -1.02 4.07 -7.32
CA ILE A 6 -0.05 5.12 -6.99
C ILE A 6 -0.68 6.15 -6.04
N GLY A 7 0.06 6.52 -5.00
CA GLY A 7 -0.33 7.53 -4.01
C GLY A 7 -0.12 7.09 -2.57
N LEU A 8 -0.57 7.93 -1.65
CA LEU A 8 -0.50 7.72 -0.21
C LEU A 8 -1.74 6.96 0.30
N TRP A 9 -1.51 5.98 1.17
CA TRP A 9 -2.52 5.06 1.68
C TRP A 9 -2.54 5.02 3.21
N TRP A 10 -3.72 5.15 3.79
CA TRP A 10 -3.96 5.06 5.23
C TRP A 10 -4.76 3.80 5.55
N ASP A 11 -4.47 3.16 6.67
CA ASP A 11 -5.35 2.13 7.22
C ASP A 11 -6.74 2.72 7.48
N ALA A 12 -7.78 2.12 6.90
CA ALA A 12 -9.14 2.61 7.00
C ALA A 12 -9.71 2.51 8.43
N ASN A 13 -9.11 1.68 9.28
CA ASN A 13 -9.46 1.53 10.69
C ASN A 13 -8.78 2.60 11.56
N GLU A 14 -7.68 3.20 11.11
CA GLU A 14 -6.92 4.21 11.82
C GLU A 14 -7.21 5.62 11.29
N LYS A 15 -8.46 6.06 11.42
CA LYS A 15 -8.95 7.33 10.84
C LYS A 15 -8.21 8.59 11.31
N ASN A 16 -7.51 8.52 12.44
CA ASN A 16 -6.77 9.63 13.03
C ASN A 16 -5.24 9.43 12.94
N ALA A 17 -4.76 8.46 12.16
CA ALA A 17 -3.33 8.23 11.98
C ALA A 17 -2.68 9.52 11.42
N PRO A 18 -1.63 10.06 12.09
CA PRO A 18 -0.99 11.30 11.67
C PRO A 18 -0.19 11.14 10.38
N ILE A 19 0.15 9.90 10.02
CA ILE A 19 0.98 9.54 8.86
C ILE A 19 0.30 8.43 8.04
N ALA A 20 0.66 8.33 6.76
CA ALA A 20 0.20 7.26 5.89
C ALA A 20 0.86 5.93 6.30
N SER A 21 0.14 4.82 6.13
CA SER A 21 0.70 3.48 6.32
C SER A 21 1.79 3.19 5.29
N PHE A 22 1.59 3.64 4.04
CA PHE A 22 2.60 3.57 2.99
C PHE A 22 2.30 4.53 1.83
N GLU A 23 3.34 4.81 1.04
CA GLU A 23 3.26 5.49 -0.24
C GLU A 23 3.64 4.52 -1.37
N ILE A 24 2.85 4.48 -2.45
CA ILE A 24 3.18 3.72 -3.64
C ILE A 24 3.54 4.67 -4.77
N ASN A 25 4.76 4.53 -5.27
CA ASN A 25 5.28 5.18 -6.46
C ASN A 25 5.25 4.23 -7.66
N LYS A 26 5.73 4.65 -8.83
CA LYS A 26 5.63 3.84 -10.06
C LYS A 26 6.23 2.42 -9.93
N ASN A 27 7.31 2.29 -9.16
CA ASN A 27 8.07 1.04 -9.02
C ASN A 27 8.46 0.70 -7.57
N THR A 28 8.14 1.58 -6.60
CA THR A 28 8.55 1.44 -5.20
C THR A 28 7.37 1.66 -4.25
N ILE A 29 7.46 1.07 -3.07
CA ILE A 29 6.60 1.32 -1.91
C ILE A 29 7.48 1.80 -0.76
N LEU A 30 7.05 2.86 -0.09
CA LEU A 30 7.72 3.48 1.05
C LEU A 30 6.83 3.34 2.30
N TYR A 31 7.43 3.05 3.44
CA TYR A 31 6.75 3.01 4.74
C TYR A 31 7.21 4.19 5.61
N PRO A 32 6.40 5.26 5.73
CA PRO A 32 6.80 6.49 6.42
C PRO A 32 7.08 6.32 7.92
N ASP A 33 6.50 5.29 8.56
CA ASP A 33 6.69 5.01 9.98
C ASP A 33 7.93 4.17 10.29
N HIS A 34 8.64 3.68 9.27
CA HIS A 34 9.86 2.93 9.47
C HIS A 34 11.03 3.91 9.65
N GLU A 35 11.84 3.73 10.69
CA GLU A 35 12.96 4.64 11.02
C GLU A 35 13.89 4.89 9.82
N GLU A 36 14.13 3.86 9.01
CA GLU A 36 15.02 3.92 7.85
C GLU A 36 14.39 4.55 6.60
N HIS A 37 13.07 4.80 6.58
CA HIS A 37 12.33 5.30 5.41
C HIS A 37 12.69 4.54 4.11
N ALA A 38 12.85 3.23 4.22
CA ALA A 38 13.32 2.41 3.12
C ALA A 38 12.26 2.29 2.01
N GLU A 39 12.70 2.45 0.76
CA GLU A 39 11.90 2.20 -0.43
C GLU A 39 12.12 0.77 -0.94
N TYR A 40 11.05 0.00 -1.02
CA TYR A 40 11.08 -1.38 -1.50
C TYR A 40 10.53 -1.46 -2.92
N LYS A 41 11.10 -2.34 -3.75
CA LYS A 41 10.46 -2.64 -5.03
C LYS A 41 9.16 -3.40 -4.78
N TYR A 42 8.18 -3.19 -5.66
CA TYR A 42 6.97 -4.00 -5.65
C TYR A 42 6.63 -4.50 -7.05
N LYS A 43 5.77 -5.51 -7.10
CA LYS A 43 5.20 -6.02 -8.35
C LYS A 43 3.77 -6.46 -8.14
N ILE A 44 2.88 -6.04 -9.04
CA ILE A 44 1.54 -6.61 -9.14
C ILE A 44 1.55 -7.67 -10.24
N LYS A 45 1.05 -8.87 -9.94
CA LYS A 45 0.82 -9.91 -10.94
C LYS A 45 -0.53 -10.57 -10.67
N LYS A 46 -1.46 -10.44 -11.61
CA LYS A 46 -2.85 -10.90 -11.47
C LYS A 46 -3.49 -10.28 -10.22
N ASP A 47 -3.87 -11.11 -9.26
CA ASP A 47 -4.49 -10.79 -7.99
C ASP A 47 -3.48 -10.83 -6.83
N SER A 48 -2.19 -10.68 -7.10
CA SER A 48 -1.15 -10.70 -6.06
C SER A 48 -0.29 -9.44 -6.09
N PHE A 49 -0.05 -8.89 -4.90
CA PHE A 49 0.85 -7.77 -4.62
C PHE A 49 2.11 -8.30 -3.92
N PHE A 50 3.28 -8.12 -4.53
CA PHE A 50 4.56 -8.57 -4.01
C PHE A 50 5.41 -7.37 -3.62
N ILE A 51 6.04 -7.43 -2.45
CA ILE A 51 7.00 -6.43 -1.96
C ILE A 51 8.32 -7.14 -1.72
N PHE A 52 9.40 -6.61 -2.29
CA PHE A 52 10.73 -7.20 -2.24
C PHE A 52 11.55 -6.47 -1.17
N TYR A 53 11.60 -7.06 0.02
CA TYR A 53 12.52 -6.66 1.09
C TYR A 53 13.91 -7.26 0.83
N GLU A 54 14.92 -6.82 1.57
CA GLU A 54 16.30 -7.31 1.40
C GLU A 54 16.40 -8.82 1.67
N ASP A 55 15.73 -9.29 2.74
CA ASP A 55 15.85 -10.67 3.19
C ASP A 55 14.70 -11.59 2.76
N TYR A 56 13.57 -11.03 2.33
CA TYR A 56 12.38 -11.82 1.99
C TYR A 56 11.42 -11.10 1.03
N ILE A 57 10.47 -11.87 0.49
CA ILE A 57 9.40 -11.33 -0.35
C ILE A 57 8.09 -11.46 0.41
N SER A 58 7.43 -10.34 0.67
CA SER A 58 6.05 -10.34 1.17
C SER A 58 5.08 -10.47 0.01
N SER A 59 4.00 -11.24 0.20
CA SER A 59 2.95 -11.41 -0.79
C SER A 59 1.57 -11.27 -0.16
N SER A 60 0.72 -10.47 -0.79
CA SER A 60 -0.67 -10.28 -0.41
C SER A 60 -1.57 -10.56 -1.60
N LYS A 61 -2.73 -11.18 -1.36
CA LYS A 61 -3.78 -11.29 -2.37
C LYS A 61 -4.55 -9.98 -2.45
N ILE A 62 -4.67 -9.43 -3.65
CA ILE A 62 -5.50 -8.27 -3.94
C ILE A 62 -6.94 -8.76 -4.01
N LEU A 63 -7.76 -8.35 -3.03
CA LEU A 63 -9.20 -8.61 -3.06
C LEU A 63 -9.92 -7.56 -3.90
N LYS A 64 -9.45 -6.31 -3.84
CA LYS A 64 -10.10 -5.18 -4.49
C LYS A 64 -9.14 -4.01 -4.69
N ILE A 65 -9.15 -3.43 -5.89
CA ILE A 65 -8.48 -2.15 -6.19
C ILE A 65 -9.52 -1.19 -6.75
N ARG A 66 -9.56 0.02 -6.20
CA ARG A 66 -10.28 1.17 -6.71
C ARG A 66 -9.38 2.39 -6.65
N LYS A 67 -9.83 3.49 -7.26
CA LYS A 67 -9.13 4.78 -7.26
C LYS A 67 -8.73 5.24 -5.85
N ASP A 68 -9.56 4.96 -4.85
CA ASP A 68 -9.49 5.46 -3.48
C ASP A 68 -9.45 4.37 -2.41
N SER A 69 -9.58 3.09 -2.77
CA SER A 69 -9.59 1.97 -1.82
C SER A 69 -8.75 0.79 -2.31
N LEU A 70 -7.97 0.18 -1.43
CA LEU A 70 -7.16 -1.00 -1.67
C LEU A 70 -7.44 -2.02 -0.57
N GLU A 71 -7.86 -3.22 -0.95
CA GLU A 71 -8.15 -4.31 -0.03
C GLU A 71 -7.19 -5.47 -0.31
N LEU A 72 -6.41 -5.82 0.71
CA LEU A 72 -5.39 -6.87 0.65
C LEU A 72 -5.73 -7.96 1.66
N ASN A 73 -5.48 -9.21 1.29
CA ASN A 73 -5.44 -10.33 2.21
C ASN A 73 -4.01 -10.84 2.33
N THR A 74 -3.44 -10.73 3.52
CA THR A 74 -2.10 -11.21 3.85
C THR A 74 -2.25 -12.32 4.88
N ASN A 75 -1.93 -13.56 4.51
CA ASN A 75 -1.98 -14.72 5.41
C ASN A 75 -3.31 -14.90 6.16
N GLY A 76 -4.44 -14.58 5.52
CA GLY A 76 -5.78 -14.69 6.10
C GLY A 76 -6.28 -13.42 6.79
N GLN A 77 -5.43 -12.41 7.00
CA GLN A 77 -5.81 -11.12 7.53
C GLN A 77 -6.19 -10.16 6.40
N ILE A 78 -7.36 -9.54 6.49
CA ILE A 78 -7.81 -8.52 5.55
C ILE A 78 -7.42 -7.14 6.07
N SER A 79 -6.70 -6.38 5.25
CA SER A 79 -6.36 -4.98 5.48
C SER A 79 -7.04 -4.12 4.42
N LEU A 80 -7.70 -3.05 4.87
CA LEU A 80 -8.35 -2.08 4.00
C LEU A 80 -7.60 -0.75 4.11
N PHE A 81 -7.12 -0.26 2.98
CA PHE A 81 -6.46 1.02 2.88
C PHE A 81 -7.29 1.99 2.05
N VAL A 82 -7.26 3.27 2.43
CA VAL A 82 -7.91 4.36 1.71
C VAL A 82 -6.88 5.40 1.31
N LYS A 83 -7.03 5.97 0.11
CA LYS A 83 -6.22 7.13 -0.27
C LYS A 83 -6.77 8.35 0.45
N ASN A 84 -5.95 9.05 1.22
CA ASN A 84 -6.32 10.37 1.69
C ASN A 84 -6.15 11.35 0.52
N ILE A 85 -7.22 11.52 -0.25
CA ILE A 85 -7.33 12.61 -1.21
C ILE A 85 -7.61 13.86 -0.38
N LYS A 86 -6.60 14.42 0.29
CA LYS A 86 -6.75 15.77 0.83
C LYS A 86 -7.14 16.66 -0.35
N LYS A 87 -8.36 17.20 -0.29
CA LYS A 87 -8.87 18.21 -1.21
C LYS A 87 -7.79 19.27 -1.34
N SER A 88 -7.38 19.56 -2.56
CA SER A 88 -6.71 20.81 -2.88
C SER A 88 -7.58 21.94 -2.32
N ASP A 89 -7.04 22.69 -1.35
CA ASP A 89 -7.49 24.06 -1.10
C ASP A 89 -7.07 24.95 -2.28
#